data_AF-A0A9D5SVR7-F1
#
_entry.id   AF-A0A9D5SVR7-F1
#
_cell.length_a   1.000
_cell.length_b   1.000
_cell.length_c   1.000
_cell.angle_alpha   90.00
_cell.angle_beta   90.00
_cell.angle_gamma   90.00
#
_symmetry.space_group_name_H-M   'P 1'
#
loop_
_entity.id
_entity.type
_entity.pdbx_description
1 polymer ?
#
loop_
_entity_poly.entity_id
_entity_poly.type
_entity_poly.pdbx_seq_one_letter_code
_entity_poly.pdbx_strand_id
1 'polypeptide(L)'
;MKSDQQQYIDYIMRFAESCKCHIWLGGSFLHSTASAFSDVDISVFCNAENLDKLIYGYGRPVYISYTHNPLGILIIIYEDGVAVDMEIIENIDTADGTYFHAEDIKAYHYIRNESMCKDLSLKSDMPYQMARLFHRSLIKFLAGKKDIGVSVAYEIAAFLHTDSIIDETNYKSEITDLLKSFDEQYQLPLGYYRVLCGLIEKLD
;
A
#
# COMPACT_ATOMS: atom_id res chain seq x y z
N MET A 1 6.61 -17.83 -9.51
CA MET A 1 6.53 -17.10 -8.22
C MET A 1 5.23 -17.51 -7.56
N LYS A 2 5.28 -18.23 -6.43
CA LYS A 2 4.20 -17.99 -5.45
C LYS A 2 4.42 -16.53 -5.05
N SER A 3 3.43 -15.68 -5.31
CA SER A 3 3.57 -14.24 -5.16
C SER A 3 3.86 -13.93 -3.68
N ASP A 4 4.76 -13.00 -3.39
CA ASP A 4 5.05 -12.61 -2.00
C ASP A 4 3.77 -12.11 -1.30
N GLN A 5 2.82 -11.56 -2.08
CA GLN A 5 1.46 -11.27 -1.64
C GLN A 5 0.71 -12.50 -1.09
N GLN A 6 0.86 -13.68 -1.69
CA GLN A 6 0.24 -14.90 -1.15
C GLN A 6 0.86 -15.30 0.20
N GLN A 7 2.17 -15.08 0.37
CA GLN A 7 2.83 -15.32 1.66
C GLN A 7 2.28 -14.37 2.74
N TYR A 8 2.05 -13.11 2.37
CA TYR A 8 1.37 -12.13 3.23
C TYR A 8 -0.06 -12.55 3.59
N ILE A 9 -0.85 -13.01 2.60
CA ILE A 9 -2.22 -13.49 2.83
C ILE A 9 -2.21 -14.71 3.77
N ASP A 10 -1.34 -15.68 3.54
CA ASP A 10 -1.20 -16.85 4.41
C ASP A 10 -0.78 -16.44 5.84
N TYR A 11 0.03 -15.39 5.98
CA TYR A 11 0.42 -14.81 7.26
C TYR A 11 -0.79 -14.19 7.99
N ILE A 12 -1.55 -13.30 7.35
CA ILE A 12 -2.68 -12.62 8.00
C ILE A 12 -3.80 -13.60 8.37
N MET A 13 -4.01 -14.67 7.57
CA MET A 13 -4.96 -15.73 7.91
C MET A 13 -4.59 -16.43 9.23
N ARG A 14 -3.32 -16.80 9.40
CA ARG A 14 -2.83 -17.39 10.65
C ARG A 14 -2.87 -16.39 11.80
N PHE A 15 -2.52 -15.14 11.53
CA PHE A 15 -2.54 -14.07 12.52
C PHE A 15 -3.95 -13.87 13.08
N ALA A 16 -4.95 -13.72 12.21
CA ALA A 16 -6.36 -13.51 12.57
C ALA A 16 -6.83 -14.56 13.58
N GLU A 17 -6.60 -15.84 13.29
CA GLU A 17 -6.99 -16.96 14.16
C GLU A 17 -6.22 -16.97 15.49
N SER A 18 -4.89 -16.77 15.44
CA SER A 18 -4.05 -16.85 16.64
C SER A 18 -4.26 -15.68 17.62
N CYS A 19 -4.53 -14.49 17.08
CA CYS A 19 -4.68 -13.26 17.85
C CYS A 19 -6.14 -12.86 18.05
N LYS A 20 -7.10 -13.65 17.55
CA LYS A 20 -8.54 -13.38 17.61
C LYS A 20 -8.90 -11.99 17.09
N CYS A 21 -8.31 -11.64 15.95
CA CYS A 21 -8.45 -10.35 15.30
C CYS A 21 -9.30 -10.53 14.05
N HIS A 22 -10.31 -9.68 13.85
CA HIS A 22 -11.13 -9.78 12.65
C HIS A 22 -10.43 -9.08 11.49
N ILE A 23 -10.16 -9.83 10.41
CA ILE A 23 -9.47 -9.35 9.21
C ILE A 23 -10.30 -9.74 7.98
N TRP A 24 -10.68 -8.75 7.18
CA TRP A 24 -11.36 -8.94 5.90
C TRP A 24 -10.36 -8.78 4.77
N LEU A 25 -10.30 -9.76 3.88
CA LEU A 25 -9.54 -9.63 2.62
C LEU A 25 -10.41 -8.92 1.59
N GLY A 26 -9.89 -7.86 0.98
CA GLY A 26 -10.60 -7.05 0.01
C GLY A 26 -10.00 -7.10 -1.40
N GLY A 27 -10.53 -6.21 -2.23
CA GLY A 27 -9.92 -5.80 -3.49
C GLY A 27 -9.67 -6.93 -4.49
N SER A 28 -8.55 -6.83 -5.21
CA SER A 28 -8.29 -7.70 -6.36
C SER A 28 -8.10 -9.17 -5.98
N PHE A 29 -7.60 -9.44 -4.77
CA PHE A 29 -7.42 -10.80 -4.25
C PHE A 29 -8.75 -11.46 -3.88
N LEU A 30 -9.67 -10.73 -3.23
CA LEU A 30 -11.02 -11.22 -2.96
C LEU A 30 -11.76 -11.61 -4.25
N HIS A 31 -11.61 -10.81 -5.31
CA HIS A 31 -12.31 -11.01 -6.58
C HIS A 31 -11.56 -11.89 -7.58
N SER A 32 -10.41 -12.49 -7.21
CA SER A 32 -9.59 -13.31 -8.12
C SER A 32 -9.17 -12.59 -9.42
N THR A 33 -8.95 -11.27 -9.33
CA THR A 33 -8.50 -10.41 -10.45
C THR A 33 -7.09 -9.84 -10.21
N ALA A 34 -6.42 -10.31 -9.15
CA ALA A 34 -5.09 -9.86 -8.78
C ALA A 34 -4.03 -10.21 -9.83
N SER A 35 -3.08 -9.31 -10.01
CA SER A 35 -1.87 -9.50 -10.80
C SER A 35 -0.64 -9.62 -9.89
N ALA A 36 0.53 -9.88 -10.47
CA ALA A 36 1.79 -9.89 -9.71
C ALA A 36 2.16 -8.53 -9.07
N PHE A 37 1.51 -7.45 -9.52
CA PHE A 37 1.73 -6.07 -9.03
C PHE A 37 0.51 -5.53 -8.27
N SER A 38 -0.43 -6.40 -7.88
CA SER A 38 -1.53 -5.99 -7.02
C SER A 38 -1.05 -5.72 -5.59
N ASP A 39 -1.59 -4.64 -5.05
CA ASP A 39 -1.75 -4.34 -3.63
C ASP A 39 -2.65 -5.38 -2.95
N VAL A 40 -2.38 -5.66 -1.68
CA VAL A 40 -3.27 -6.48 -0.83
C VAL A 40 -4.14 -5.55 0.01
N ASP A 41 -5.42 -5.47 -0.33
CA ASP A 41 -6.41 -4.72 0.43
C ASP A 41 -6.89 -5.55 1.63
N ILE A 42 -6.79 -5.00 2.83
CA ILE A 42 -7.36 -5.60 4.04
C ILE A 42 -8.07 -4.57 4.91
N SER A 43 -9.08 -5.03 5.64
CA SER A 43 -9.69 -4.25 6.71
C SER A 43 -9.50 -4.99 8.03
N VAL A 44 -9.09 -4.28 9.08
CA VAL A 44 -8.62 -4.89 10.33
C VAL A 44 -9.34 -4.29 11.53
N PHE A 45 -10.02 -5.14 12.29
CA PHE A 45 -10.58 -4.81 13.59
C PHE A 45 -9.81 -5.56 14.68
N CYS A 46 -8.90 -4.85 15.36
CA CYS A 46 -8.17 -5.37 16.50
C CYS A 46 -7.63 -4.27 17.42
N ASN A 47 -7.07 -4.66 18.57
CA ASN A 47 -6.46 -3.72 19.50
C ASN A 47 -5.10 -3.20 18.98
N ALA A 48 -4.61 -2.09 19.55
CA ALA A 48 -3.38 -1.44 19.12
C ALA A 48 -2.13 -2.34 19.21
N GLU A 49 -2.03 -3.19 20.25
CA GLU A 49 -0.91 -4.12 20.41
C GLU A 49 -0.87 -5.16 19.28
N ASN A 50 -2.03 -5.68 18.88
CA ASN A 50 -2.14 -6.63 17.79
C ASN A 50 -1.95 -5.96 16.43
N LEU A 51 -2.36 -4.69 16.25
CA LEU A 51 -2.04 -3.94 15.02
C LEU A 51 -0.53 -3.83 14.81
N ASP A 52 0.22 -3.47 15.86
CA ASP A 52 1.68 -3.38 15.77
C ASP A 52 2.31 -4.74 15.43
N LYS A 53 1.87 -5.81 16.09
CA LYS A 53 2.32 -7.18 15.80
C LYS A 53 1.95 -7.64 14.38
N LEU A 54 0.80 -7.22 13.85
CA LEU A 54 0.36 -7.55 12.49
C LEU A 54 1.27 -6.86 11.46
N ILE A 55 1.60 -5.60 11.68
CA ILE A 55 2.44 -4.79 10.77
C ILE A 55 3.88 -5.29 10.78
N TYR A 56 4.48 -5.48 11.96
CA TYR A 56 5.90 -5.83 12.06
C TYR A 56 6.18 -7.33 12.11
N GLY A 57 5.14 -8.17 12.18
CA GLY A 57 5.27 -9.62 12.29
C GLY A 57 5.42 -10.37 10.96
N TYR A 58 5.03 -9.77 9.84
CA TYR A 58 5.20 -10.37 8.51
C TYR A 58 6.65 -10.28 8.02
N GLY A 59 7.19 -9.07 8.06
CA GLY A 59 8.48 -8.72 7.48
C GLY A 59 8.85 -7.30 7.87
N ARG A 60 9.84 -6.72 7.18
CA ARG A 60 10.31 -5.37 7.49
C ARG A 60 9.55 -4.32 6.67
N PRO A 61 8.66 -3.51 7.26
CA PRO A 61 8.10 -2.36 6.57
C PRO A 61 9.19 -1.32 6.31
N VAL A 62 9.27 -0.85 5.08
CA VAL A 62 10.21 0.20 4.64
C VAL A 62 9.51 1.53 4.38
N TYR A 63 8.17 1.52 4.32
CA TYR A 63 7.33 2.70 4.18
C TYR A 63 5.98 2.45 4.86
N ILE A 64 5.54 3.38 5.71
CA ILE A 64 4.20 3.35 6.32
C ILE A 64 3.65 4.77 6.31
N SER A 65 2.62 5.00 5.51
CA SER A 65 1.91 6.28 5.37
C SER A 65 0.41 6.03 5.46
N TYR A 66 -0.40 7.08 5.44
CA TYR A 66 -1.85 6.95 5.36
C TYR A 66 -2.43 7.83 4.25
N THR A 67 -3.66 7.52 3.83
CA THR A 67 -4.43 8.30 2.86
C THR A 67 -5.18 9.44 3.54
N HIS A 68 -5.35 10.58 2.84
CA HIS A 68 -6.23 11.68 3.30
C HIS A 68 -7.60 11.69 2.63
N ASN A 69 -7.75 10.96 1.52
CA ASN A 69 -9.02 10.84 0.80
C ASN A 69 -9.10 9.48 0.08
N PRO A 70 -9.89 8.51 0.61
CA PRO A 70 -10.55 8.54 1.91
C PRO A 70 -9.52 8.57 3.06
N LEU A 71 -9.88 9.11 4.23
CA LEU A 71 -9.07 9.00 5.44
C LEU A 71 -9.28 7.61 6.08
N GLY A 72 -8.27 7.10 6.80
CA GLY A 72 -8.35 5.84 7.54
C GLY A 72 -7.80 4.59 6.84
N ILE A 73 -6.99 4.74 5.78
CA ILE A 73 -6.26 3.62 5.16
C ILE A 73 -4.76 3.85 5.35
N LEU A 74 -4.09 2.88 5.96
CA LEU A 74 -2.65 2.80 6.13
C LEU A 74 -2.05 2.08 4.93
N ILE A 75 -1.10 2.72 4.25
CA ILE A 75 -0.32 2.18 3.15
C ILE A 75 0.99 1.66 3.71
N ILE A 76 1.19 0.35 3.66
CA ILE A 76 2.40 -0.32 4.15
C ILE A 76 3.12 -0.94 2.96
N ILE A 77 4.42 -0.70 2.85
CA ILE A 77 5.26 -1.34 1.84
C ILE A 77 6.42 -2.02 2.56
N TYR A 78 6.56 -3.32 2.30
CA TYR A 78 7.60 -4.17 2.87
C TYR A 78 8.85 -4.21 1.99
N GLU A 79 9.98 -4.58 2.58
CA GLU A 79 11.27 -4.67 1.91
C GLU A 79 11.28 -5.67 0.73
N ASP A 80 10.42 -6.69 0.78
CA ASP A 80 10.21 -7.67 -0.30
C ASP A 80 9.32 -7.13 -1.45
N GLY A 81 8.79 -5.91 -1.31
CA GLY A 81 7.93 -5.26 -2.30
C GLY A 81 6.44 -5.57 -2.15
N VAL A 82 6.01 -6.32 -1.12
CA VAL A 82 4.58 -6.44 -0.81
C VAL A 82 4.04 -5.09 -0.39
N ALA A 83 2.94 -4.67 -1.01
CA ALA A 83 2.22 -3.45 -0.66
C ALA A 83 0.83 -3.80 -0.14
N VAL A 84 0.44 -3.13 0.93
CA VAL A 84 -0.81 -3.39 1.66
C VAL A 84 -1.54 -2.09 1.88
N ASP A 85 -2.82 -2.08 1.50
CA ASP A 85 -3.76 -1.03 1.83
C ASP A 85 -4.62 -1.53 3.00
N MET A 86 -4.28 -1.10 4.21
CA MET A 86 -4.89 -1.55 5.46
C MET A 86 -5.87 -0.52 5.99
N GLU A 87 -7.16 -0.82 5.92
CA GLU A 87 -8.21 -0.04 6.57
C GLU A 87 -8.34 -0.45 8.04
N ILE A 88 -8.13 0.50 8.95
CA ILE A 88 -8.23 0.23 10.39
C ILE A 88 -9.66 0.51 10.84
N ILE A 89 -10.29 -0.48 11.47
CA ILE A 89 -11.69 -0.42 11.90
C ILE A 89 -11.73 -0.14 13.40
N GLU A 90 -12.51 0.87 13.78
CA GLU A 90 -12.77 1.20 15.19
C GLU A 90 -13.95 0.40 15.75
N ASN A 91 -14.99 0.22 14.93
CA ASN A 91 -16.22 -0.44 15.34
C ASN A 91 -16.89 -1.16 14.16
N ILE A 92 -17.27 -2.41 14.38
CA ILE A 92 -18.05 -3.26 13.49
C ILE A 92 -18.74 -4.33 14.33
N ASP A 93 -19.93 -4.76 13.93
CA ASP A 93 -20.63 -5.87 14.59
C ASP A 93 -20.03 -7.20 14.14
N THR A 94 -19.37 -7.91 15.06
CA THR A 94 -18.76 -9.22 14.83
C THR A 94 -19.51 -10.27 15.64
N ALA A 95 -20.65 -10.72 15.10
CA ALA A 95 -21.49 -11.74 15.75
C ALA A 95 -21.02 -13.18 15.48
N ASP A 96 -20.10 -13.37 14.53
CA ASP A 96 -19.64 -14.69 14.12
C ASP A 96 -18.29 -15.07 14.76
N GLY A 97 -18.09 -16.37 14.97
CA GLY A 97 -16.87 -16.91 15.59
C GLY A 97 -15.67 -17.00 14.64
N THR A 98 -15.72 -16.32 13.49
CA THR A 98 -14.70 -16.35 12.44
C THR A 98 -13.82 -15.11 12.55
N TYR A 99 -12.50 -15.29 12.47
CA TYR A 99 -11.56 -14.16 12.56
C TYR A 99 -11.04 -13.73 11.18
N PHE A 100 -10.92 -14.65 10.22
CA PHE A 100 -10.58 -14.29 8.84
C PHE A 100 -11.80 -14.35 7.92
N HIS A 101 -12.05 -13.26 7.20
CA HIS A 101 -13.25 -13.06 6.39
C HIS A 101 -12.88 -12.93 4.92
N ALA A 102 -13.42 -13.83 4.09
CA ALA A 102 -13.25 -13.83 2.64
C ALA A 102 -14.51 -13.25 1.94
N GLU A 103 -14.99 -12.12 2.46
CA GLU A 103 -16.12 -11.37 1.94
C GLU A 103 -15.85 -9.87 2.07
N ASP A 104 -16.54 -9.07 1.25
CA ASP A 104 -16.31 -7.61 1.24
C ASP A 104 -16.87 -6.99 2.53
N ILE A 105 -16.01 -6.32 3.30
CA ILE A 105 -16.40 -5.60 4.52
C ILE A 105 -17.51 -4.56 4.25
N LYS A 106 -17.66 -4.07 3.01
CA LYS A 106 -18.72 -3.14 2.62
C LYS A 106 -20.13 -3.73 2.74
N ALA A 107 -20.26 -5.04 2.93
CA ALA A 107 -21.52 -5.66 3.32
C ALA A 107 -21.96 -5.28 4.75
N TYR A 108 -21.03 -4.75 5.56
CA TYR A 108 -21.23 -4.40 6.96
C TYR A 108 -21.27 -2.88 7.17
N HIS A 109 -21.93 -2.47 8.26
CA HIS A 109 -21.80 -1.12 8.77
C HIS A 109 -20.60 -1.05 9.72
N TYR A 110 -19.61 -0.22 9.38
CA TYR A 110 -18.40 -0.06 10.18
C TYR A 110 -17.95 1.40 10.25
N ILE A 111 -17.11 1.69 11.25
CA ILE A 111 -16.46 2.99 11.47
C ILE A 111 -14.95 2.81 11.36
N ARG A 112 -14.28 3.68 10.59
CA ARG A 112 -12.81 3.69 10.45
C ARG A 112 -12.15 4.36 11.65
N ASN A 113 -11.01 3.82 12.06
CA ASN A 113 -10.12 4.42 13.04
C ASN A 113 -9.09 5.33 12.36
N GLU A 114 -9.50 6.55 12.07
CA GLU A 114 -8.67 7.54 11.38
C GLU A 114 -7.46 8.01 12.21
N SER A 115 -7.64 8.13 13.53
CA SER A 115 -6.56 8.59 14.44
C SER A 115 -5.42 7.58 14.52
N MET A 116 -5.74 6.29 14.60
CA MET A 116 -4.74 5.21 14.67
C MET A 116 -3.82 5.20 13.44
N CYS A 117 -4.35 5.53 12.25
CA CYS A 117 -3.54 5.59 11.03
C CYS A 117 -2.40 6.63 11.13
N LYS A 118 -2.66 7.74 11.82
CA LYS A 118 -1.66 8.79 12.03
C LYS A 118 -0.58 8.32 13.02
N ASP A 119 -0.99 7.67 14.10
CA ASP A 119 -0.08 7.18 15.14
C ASP A 119 0.85 6.07 14.63
N LEU A 120 0.39 5.25 13.68
CA LEU A 120 1.17 4.16 13.07
C LEU A 120 2.05 4.62 11.89
N SER A 121 1.84 5.83 11.37
CA SER A 121 2.64 6.34 10.25
C SER A 121 4.08 6.64 10.69
N LEU A 122 5.06 6.33 9.83
CA LEU A 122 6.47 6.63 10.15
C LEU A 122 6.77 8.13 10.07
N LYS A 123 6.10 8.82 9.14
CA LYS A 123 6.17 10.27 8.95
C LYS A 123 4.85 10.79 8.39
N SER A 124 4.56 12.07 8.63
CA SER A 124 3.32 12.72 8.18
C SER A 124 3.57 14.01 7.39
N ASP A 125 4.80 14.28 6.97
CA ASP A 125 5.11 15.42 6.11
C ASP A 125 4.63 15.19 4.67
N MET A 126 4.34 16.29 3.98
CA MET A 126 3.76 16.25 2.64
C MET A 126 4.66 15.52 1.62
N PRO A 127 5.99 15.77 1.55
CA PRO A 127 6.86 14.98 0.69
C PRO A 127 6.79 13.48 0.98
N TYR A 128 6.87 13.06 2.23
CA TYR A 128 6.74 11.65 2.57
C TYR A 128 5.44 11.06 2.07
N GLN A 129 4.31 11.73 2.30
CA GLN A 129 3.00 11.27 1.82
C GLN A 129 2.87 11.26 0.30
N MET A 130 3.55 12.17 -0.40
CA MET A 130 3.61 12.21 -1.86
C MET A 130 4.44 11.06 -2.44
N ALA A 131 5.44 10.57 -1.70
CA ALA A 131 6.32 9.50 -2.16
C ALA A 131 5.57 8.21 -2.52
N ARG A 132 4.45 7.90 -1.85
CA ARG A 132 3.59 6.75 -2.20
C ARG A 132 3.11 6.75 -3.66
N LEU A 133 3.02 7.92 -4.29
CA LEU A 133 2.58 8.04 -5.67
C LEU A 133 3.55 7.39 -6.64
N PHE A 134 4.86 7.34 -6.33
CA PHE A 134 5.82 6.58 -7.15
C PHE A 134 5.43 5.10 -7.18
N HIS A 135 5.21 4.51 -6.01
CA HIS A 135 4.81 3.11 -5.92
C HIS A 135 3.49 2.87 -6.67
N ARG A 136 2.47 3.69 -6.41
CA ARG A 136 1.16 3.60 -7.10
C ARG A 136 1.31 3.72 -8.62
N SER A 137 2.08 4.69 -9.10
CA SER A 137 2.33 4.91 -10.53
C SER A 137 2.94 3.64 -11.16
N LEU A 138 4.03 3.14 -10.57
CA LEU A 138 4.79 2.00 -11.06
C LEU A 138 3.94 0.72 -11.09
N ILE A 139 3.24 0.38 -10.00
CA ILE A 139 2.44 -0.85 -9.95
C ILE A 139 1.26 -0.81 -10.91
N LYS A 140 0.61 0.36 -11.11
CA LYS A 140 -0.51 0.45 -12.06
C LYS A 140 0.00 0.34 -13.49
N PHE A 141 1.14 0.95 -13.82
CA PHE A 141 1.77 0.79 -15.13
C PHE A 141 2.16 -0.67 -15.41
N LEU A 142 2.85 -1.32 -14.47
CA LEU A 142 3.26 -2.73 -14.55
C LEU A 142 2.08 -3.71 -14.60
N ALA A 143 0.94 -3.35 -14.01
CA ALA A 143 -0.32 -4.09 -14.10
C ALA A 143 -1.08 -3.85 -15.43
N GLY A 144 -0.49 -3.13 -16.39
CA GLY A 144 -1.10 -2.84 -17.69
C GLY A 144 -2.06 -1.65 -17.71
N LYS A 145 -2.26 -0.97 -16.57
CA LYS A 145 -3.06 0.27 -16.46
C LYS A 145 -2.18 1.49 -16.71
N LYS A 146 -1.59 1.54 -17.92
CA LYS A 146 -0.52 2.47 -18.27
C LYS A 146 -0.94 3.94 -18.20
N ASP A 147 -2.14 4.25 -18.68
CA ASP A 147 -2.77 5.57 -18.59
C ASP A 147 -2.86 6.08 -17.14
N ILE A 148 -3.28 5.20 -16.22
CA ILE A 148 -3.33 5.53 -14.79
C ILE A 148 -1.91 5.71 -14.24
N GLY A 149 -0.97 4.84 -14.60
CA GLY A 149 0.43 4.96 -14.21
C GLY A 149 1.02 6.32 -14.60
N VAL A 150 0.87 6.70 -15.88
CA VAL A 150 1.30 8.00 -16.42
C VAL A 150 0.59 9.17 -15.73
N SER A 151 -0.73 9.11 -15.53
CA SER A 151 -1.48 10.16 -14.83
C SER A 151 -0.97 10.40 -13.41
N VAL A 152 -0.63 9.33 -12.68
CA VAL A 152 -0.07 9.47 -11.32
C VAL A 152 1.35 10.04 -11.37
N ALA A 153 2.15 9.70 -12.39
CA ALA A 153 3.48 10.29 -12.56
C ALA A 153 3.40 11.80 -12.81
N TYR A 154 2.37 12.29 -13.51
CA TYR A 154 2.12 13.72 -13.66
C TYR A 154 1.80 14.41 -12.33
N GLU A 155 1.10 13.76 -11.40
CA GLU A 155 0.87 14.32 -10.05
C GLU A 155 2.19 14.54 -9.31
N ILE A 156 3.16 13.62 -9.48
CA ILE A 156 4.50 13.73 -8.90
C ILE A 156 5.28 14.88 -9.55
N ALA A 157 5.27 14.96 -10.89
CA ALA A 157 5.91 16.04 -11.64
C ALA A 157 5.36 17.43 -11.24
N ALA A 158 4.03 17.54 -11.09
CA ALA A 158 3.37 18.77 -10.65
C ALA A 158 3.80 19.17 -9.24
N PHE A 159 3.96 18.20 -8.33
CA PHE A 159 4.47 18.44 -6.97
C PHE A 159 5.92 18.91 -6.96
N LEU A 160 6.76 18.39 -7.85
CA LEU A 160 8.14 18.83 -8.02
C LEU A 160 8.28 20.13 -8.83
N HIS A 161 7.16 20.69 -9.32
CA HIS A 161 7.13 21.86 -10.19
C HIS A 161 7.99 21.68 -11.46
N THR A 162 7.98 20.48 -12.04
CA THR A 162 8.68 20.14 -13.28
C THR A 162 7.73 20.17 -14.47
N ASP A 163 8.16 20.73 -15.60
CA ASP A 163 7.43 20.72 -16.87
C ASP A 163 7.59 19.39 -17.65
N SER A 164 7.87 18.28 -16.95
CA SER A 164 8.07 16.96 -17.56
C SER A 164 6.83 16.51 -18.34
N ILE A 165 7.05 16.10 -19.58
CA ILE A 165 6.03 15.47 -20.42
C ILE A 165 6.23 13.97 -20.33
N ILE A 166 5.27 13.29 -19.74
CA ILE A 166 5.32 11.85 -19.47
C ILE A 166 4.25 11.14 -20.31
N ASP A 167 4.66 10.12 -21.05
CA ASP A 167 3.78 9.23 -21.79
C ASP A 167 4.27 7.78 -21.66
N GLU A 168 3.57 6.85 -22.31
CA GLU A 168 3.93 5.43 -22.22
C GLU A 168 5.31 5.11 -22.80
N THR A 169 5.79 5.89 -23.77
CA THR A 169 7.03 5.61 -24.52
C THR A 169 8.27 6.08 -23.78
N ASN A 170 8.17 7.15 -22.98
CA ASN A 170 9.25 7.67 -22.15
C ASN A 170 9.05 7.41 -20.64
N TYR A 171 7.98 6.71 -20.25
CA TYR A 171 7.59 6.50 -18.85
C TYR A 171 8.76 6.07 -17.96
N LYS A 172 9.54 5.07 -18.39
CA LYS A 172 10.66 4.53 -17.61
C LYS A 172 11.75 5.56 -17.36
N SER A 173 12.15 6.35 -18.37
CA SER A 173 13.16 7.38 -18.17
C SER A 173 12.63 8.52 -17.30
N GLU A 174 11.41 9.00 -17.58
CA GLU A 174 10.82 10.12 -16.84
C GLU A 174 10.58 9.78 -15.36
N ILE A 175 10.01 8.62 -15.05
CA ILE A 175 9.77 8.23 -13.66
C ILE A 175 11.09 8.01 -12.89
N THR A 176 12.14 7.57 -13.59
CA THR A 176 13.48 7.42 -13.00
C THR A 176 14.07 8.78 -12.63
N ASP A 177 13.95 9.76 -13.52
CA ASP A 177 14.51 11.10 -13.30
C ASP A 177 13.69 11.89 -12.27
N LEU A 178 12.37 11.71 -12.24
CA LEU A 178 11.53 12.20 -11.14
C LEU A 178 11.94 11.58 -9.80
N LEU A 179 12.18 10.27 -9.74
CA LEU A 179 12.56 9.59 -8.50
C LEU A 179 13.91 10.11 -7.97
N LYS A 180 14.90 10.29 -8.85
CA LYS A 180 16.20 10.88 -8.48
C LYS A 180 16.04 12.30 -7.96
N SER A 181 15.32 13.15 -8.70
CA SER A 181 15.09 14.55 -8.33
C SER A 181 14.35 14.66 -6.99
N PHE A 182 13.38 13.76 -6.75
CA PHE A 182 12.65 13.69 -5.49
C PHE A 182 13.56 13.28 -4.33
N ASP A 183 14.37 12.23 -4.52
CA ASP A 183 15.27 11.71 -3.47
C ASP A 183 16.38 12.70 -3.12
N GLU A 184 16.93 13.41 -4.11
CA GLU A 184 17.91 14.48 -3.90
C GLU A 184 17.37 15.62 -3.02
N GLN A 185 16.08 15.95 -3.16
CA GLN A 185 15.43 17.03 -2.40
C GLN A 185 14.94 16.59 -1.02
N TYR A 186 14.34 15.40 -0.92
CA TYR A 186 13.57 14.99 0.25
C TYR A 186 14.12 13.77 1.00
N GLN A 187 15.12 13.08 0.45
CA GLN A 187 15.80 11.93 1.05
C GLN A 187 14.83 10.82 1.50
N LEU A 188 14.47 9.96 0.55
CA LEU A 188 13.61 8.82 0.83
C LEU A 188 14.30 7.82 1.76
N PRO A 189 13.53 7.09 2.59
CA PRO A 189 14.09 5.95 3.31
C PRO A 189 14.74 4.98 2.32
N LEU A 190 16.01 4.62 2.55
CA LEU A 190 16.80 3.80 1.63
C LEU A 190 16.12 2.48 1.26
N GLY A 191 15.44 1.83 2.22
CA GLY A 191 14.68 0.61 1.96
C GLY A 191 13.55 0.83 0.96
N TYR A 192 12.81 1.94 1.09
CA TYR A 192 11.73 2.28 0.17
C TYR A 192 12.24 2.68 -1.21
N TYR A 193 13.30 3.50 -1.27
CA TYR A 193 13.96 3.85 -2.53
C TYR A 193 14.37 2.61 -3.33
N ARG A 194 14.96 1.60 -2.67
CA ARG A 194 15.34 0.32 -3.29
C ARG A 194 14.15 -0.44 -3.87
N VAL A 195 13.01 -0.46 -3.17
CA VAL A 195 11.78 -1.07 -3.70
C VAL A 195 11.33 -0.36 -4.98
N LEU A 196 11.35 0.98 -5.00
CA LEU A 196 10.99 1.75 -6.20
C LEU A 196 11.95 1.50 -7.36
N CYS A 197 13.26 1.47 -7.13
CA CYS A 197 14.23 1.09 -8.17
C CYS A 197 13.98 -0.31 -8.72
N GLY A 198 13.71 -1.29 -7.85
CA GLY A 198 13.40 -2.66 -8.27
C GLY A 198 12.12 -2.77 -9.09
N LEU A 199 11.14 -1.89 -8.89
CA LEU A 199 9.96 -1.78 -9.75
C LEU A 199 10.29 -1.14 -11.11
N ILE A 200 11.13 -0.10 -11.13
CA ILE A 200 11.58 0.56 -12.37
C ILE A 200 12.37 -0.41 -13.26
N GLU A 201 13.22 -1.27 -12.68
CA GLU A 201 13.97 -2.29 -13.42
C GLU A 201 13.07 -3.29 -14.16
N LYS A 202 11.83 -3.48 -13.68
CA LYS A 202 10.83 -4.37 -14.29
C LYS A 202 10.03 -3.69 -15.42
N LEU A 203 10.18 -2.38 -15.62
CA LEU A 203 9.61 -1.71 -16.79
C LEU A 203 10.42 -2.09 -18.03
N ASP A 204 9.75 -2.41 -19.14
CA ASP A 204 10.40 -2.67 -20.44
C ASP A 204 11.01 -1.37 -21.02
#